data_AF-A0A0F8YQ89-F1
#
_entry.id   AF-A0A0F8YQ89-F1
#
_cell.length_a   1.000
_cell.length_b   1.000
_cell.length_c   1.000
_cell.angle_alpha   90.00
_cell.angle_beta   90.00
_cell.angle_gamma   90.00
#
_symmetry.space_group_name_H-M   'P 1'
#
loop_
_entity.id
_entity.type
_entity.pdbx_description
1 polymer ?
#
loop_
_entity_poly.entity_id
_entity_poly.type
_entity_poly.pdbx_seq_one_letter_code
_entity_poly.pdbx_strand_id
1 'polypeptide(L)'
;MLIDTTTQTLEMKLAGAVSTTELPCTLAYIDGEASNFFPTLQHSISNGTTEVTILSAPEPRGKRMVKFMYIRNVDTATATVTIQLADGATNREIVSIAL
;
A
#
# COMPACT_ATOMS: atom_id res chain seq x y z
N MET A 1 0.43 -2.65 11.14
CA MET A 1 0.36 -3.91 10.34
C MET A 1 1.77 -4.44 10.13
N LEU A 2 1.97 -5.76 10.12
CA LEU A 2 3.26 -6.42 9.86
C LEU A 2 3.20 -7.18 8.53
N ILE A 3 4.27 -7.10 7.75
CA ILE A 3 4.53 -7.92 6.56
C ILE A 3 5.80 -8.71 6.82
N ASP A 4 5.73 -10.04 6.71
CA ASP A 4 6.79 -10.92 7.20
C ASP A 4 7.27 -12.01 6.24
N THR A 5 6.63 -12.16 5.09
CA THR A 5 7.04 -13.09 4.04
C THR A 5 7.53 -12.36 2.79
N THR A 6 8.40 -13.00 2.02
CA THR A 6 8.94 -12.47 0.76
C THR A 6 7.90 -12.45 -0.38
N THR A 7 6.69 -12.93 -0.13
CA THR A 7 5.57 -12.99 -1.09
C THR A 7 4.51 -11.93 -0.80
N GLN A 8 4.54 -11.33 0.38
CA GLN A 8 3.52 -10.39 0.81
C GLN A 8 3.83 -8.96 0.37
N THR A 9 2.87 -8.32 -0.27
CA THR A 9 2.90 -6.90 -0.64
C THR A 9 1.69 -6.19 -0.07
N LEU A 10 1.84 -4.90 0.23
CA LEU A 10 0.68 -4.03 0.49
C LEU A 10 0.37 -3.27 -0.78
N GLU A 11 -0.90 -3.31 -1.16
CA GLU A 11 -1.35 -2.76 -2.43
C GLU A 11 -2.55 -1.86 -2.25
N MET A 12 -2.69 -0.92 -3.18
CA MET A 12 -3.89 -0.11 -3.35
C MET A 12 -4.42 -0.23 -4.78
N LYS A 13 -5.73 -0.17 -4.95
CA LYS A 13 -6.41 0.00 -6.25
C LYS A 13 -7.67 0.83 -6.08
N LEU A 14 -8.15 1.43 -7.17
CA LEU A 14 -9.44 2.11 -7.20
C LEU A 14 -10.54 1.17 -7.73
N ALA A 15 -11.78 1.41 -7.32
CA ALA A 15 -12.93 0.68 -7.86
C ALA A 15 -13.26 1.06 -9.32
N GLY A 16 -12.72 2.17 -9.82
CA GLY A 16 -12.92 2.68 -11.18
C GLY A 16 -11.82 3.65 -11.58
N ALA A 17 -11.89 4.14 -12.82
CA ALA A 17 -10.98 5.19 -13.30
C ALA A 17 -11.25 6.52 -12.58
N VAL A 18 -10.20 7.33 -12.38
CA VAL A 18 -10.33 8.70 -11.89
C VAL A 18 -10.95 9.62 -12.94
N SER A 19 -11.56 10.72 -12.50
CA SER A 19 -12.06 11.74 -13.40
C SER A 19 -10.93 12.62 -13.95
N THR A 20 -9.92 12.93 -13.14
CA THR A 20 -8.84 13.86 -13.52
C THR A 20 -7.49 13.48 -12.92
N THR A 21 -7.43 13.05 -11.67
CA THR A 21 -6.14 12.89 -10.98
C THR A 21 -6.10 11.64 -10.11
N GLU A 22 -5.05 10.84 -10.31
CA GLU A 22 -4.75 9.67 -9.48
C GLU A 22 -4.38 10.07 -8.04
N LEU A 23 -4.76 9.23 -7.09
CA LEU A 23 -4.65 9.49 -5.66
C LEU A 23 -3.23 9.21 -5.16
N PRO A 24 -2.55 10.18 -4.51
CA PRO A 24 -1.27 9.94 -3.88
C PRO A 24 -1.42 9.16 -2.57
N CYS A 25 -0.45 8.29 -2.30
CA CYS A 25 -0.29 7.54 -1.06
C CYS A 25 1.10 7.83 -0.47
N THR A 26 1.15 8.11 0.83
CA THR A 26 2.39 8.22 1.61
C THR A 26 2.34 7.21 2.74
N LEU A 27 3.33 6.34 2.78
CA LEU A 27 3.48 5.28 3.76
C LEU A 27 4.74 5.51 4.59
N ALA A 28 4.65 5.37 5.91
CA ALA A 28 5.81 5.17 6.75
C ALA A 28 5.81 3.77 7.35
N TYR A 29 6.97 3.14 7.28
CA TYR A 29 7.20 1.82 7.83
C TYR A 29 8.57 1.74 8.46
N ILE A 30 8.76 0.73 9.30
CA ILE A 30 10.08 0.32 9.77
C ILE A 30 10.46 -0.91 8.95
N ASP A 31 11.58 -0.83 8.24
CA ASP A 31 12.23 -1.99 7.64
C ASP A 31 13.17 -2.60 8.68
N GLY A 32 12.95 -3.86 9.00
CA GLY A 32 13.67 -4.57 10.05
C GLY A 32 14.45 -5.73 9.47
N GLU A 33 15.74 -5.80 9.78
CA GLU A 33 16.58 -6.96 9.50
C GLU A 33 17.45 -7.26 10.73
N ALA A 34 17.28 -8.46 11.31
CA ALA A 34 17.95 -8.86 12.54
C ALA A 34 17.78 -7.84 13.69
N SER A 35 18.85 -7.13 14.08
CA SER A 35 18.82 -6.09 15.13
C SER A 35 18.72 -4.67 14.58
N ASN A 36 18.66 -4.50 13.25
CA ASN A 36 18.60 -3.21 12.60
C ASN A 36 17.16 -2.82 12.30
N PHE A 37 16.84 -1.55 12.52
CA PHE A 37 15.54 -0.97 12.26
C PHE A 37 15.73 0.34 11.50
N PHE A 38 15.15 0.42 10.31
CA PHE A 38 15.26 1.55 9.40
C PHE A 38 13.87 2.17 9.20
N PRO A 39 13.56 3.27 9.89
CA PRO A 39 12.37 4.06 9.58
C PRO A 39 12.47 4.61 8.16
N THR A 40 11.46 4.33 7.34
CA THR A 40 11.46 4.63 5.91
C THR A 40 10.12 5.25 5.50
N LEU A 41 10.19 6.18 4.54
CA LEU A 41 9.03 6.73 3.84
C LEU A 41 8.97 6.17 2.42
N GLN A 42 7.76 5.87 1.97
CA GLN A 42 7.47 5.47 0.59
C GLN A 42 6.31 6.29 0.06
N HIS A 43 6.46 6.78 -1.16
CA HIS A 43 5.44 7.54 -1.87
C HIS A 43 4.99 6.73 -3.09
N SER A 44 3.69 6.73 -3.35
CA SER A 44 3.08 6.03 -4.48
C SER A 44 1.90 6.82 -5.01
N ILE A 45 1.45 6.48 -6.21
CA ILE A 45 0.28 7.07 -6.86
C ILE A 45 -0.60 5.93 -7.37
N SER A 46 -1.93 6.05 -7.23
CA SER A 46 -2.84 5.05 -7.79
C SER A 46 -2.75 4.99 -9.32
N ASN A 47 -3.33 3.93 -9.90
CA ASN A 47 -3.36 3.73 -11.34
C ASN A 47 -4.71 3.12 -11.76
N GLY A 48 -5.79 3.88 -11.54
CA GLY A 48 -7.16 3.42 -11.77
C GLY A 48 -7.44 2.10 -11.06
N THR A 49 -8.00 1.13 -11.80
CA THR A 49 -8.34 -0.20 -11.28
C THR A 49 -7.14 -1.15 -11.16
N THR A 50 -5.94 -0.72 -11.59
CA THR A 50 -4.73 -1.55 -11.51
C THR A 50 -4.16 -1.51 -10.10
N GLU A 51 -3.72 -2.67 -9.61
CA GLU A 51 -3.06 -2.80 -8.31
C GLU A 51 -1.70 -2.10 -8.33
N VAL A 52 -1.48 -1.22 -7.36
CA VAL A 52 -0.21 -0.53 -7.14
C VAL A 52 0.39 -1.00 -5.82
N THR A 53 1.61 -1.54 -5.89
CA THR A 53 2.39 -1.91 -4.70
C THR A 53 2.85 -0.66 -3.93
N ILE A 54 2.24 -0.42 -2.77
CA ILE A 54 2.59 0.69 -1.87
C ILE A 54 3.55 0.28 -0.75
N LEU A 55 3.77 -1.03 -0.56
CA LEU A 55 4.89 -1.58 0.19
C LEU A 55 5.31 -2.90 -0.46
N SER A 56 6.55 -2.97 -0.94
CA SER A 56 7.08 -4.22 -1.50
C SER A 56 7.29 -5.27 -0.42
N ALA A 57 7.49 -6.52 -0.84
CA ALA A 57 7.84 -7.57 0.10
C ALA A 57 9.19 -7.30 0.77
N PRO A 58 9.37 -7.69 2.04
CA PRO A 58 10.66 -7.66 2.69
C PRO A 58 11.67 -8.60 1.99
N GLU A 59 12.96 -8.32 2.20
CA GLU A 59 14.03 -9.24 1.84
C GLU A 59 13.95 -10.55 2.65
N PRO A 60 14.63 -11.64 2.23
CA PRO A 60 14.71 -12.85 3.04
C PRO A 60 15.21 -12.52 4.45
N ARG A 61 14.44 -12.93 5.48
CA ARG A 61 14.65 -12.63 6.91
C ARG A 61 14.30 -11.19 7.34
N GLY A 62 13.94 -10.32 6.40
CA GLY A 62 13.40 -8.99 6.66
C GLY A 62 11.97 -9.04 7.21
N LYS A 63 11.55 -7.94 7.84
CA LYS A 63 10.21 -7.70 8.36
C LYS A 63 9.87 -6.23 8.14
N ARG A 64 8.65 -5.92 7.72
CA ARG A 64 8.19 -4.54 7.54
C ARG A 64 6.99 -4.24 8.43
N MET A 65 7.13 -3.22 9.26
CA MET A 65 6.05 -2.78 10.15
C MET A 65 5.52 -1.42 9.69
N VAL A 66 4.30 -1.40 9.17
CA VAL A 66 3.60 -0.16 8.83
C VAL A 66 3.25 0.61 10.10
N LYS A 67 3.64 1.88 10.13
CA LYS A 67 3.38 2.82 11.23
C LYS A 67 2.24 3.77 10.91
N PHE A 68 2.24 4.36 9.71
CA PHE A 68 1.13 5.18 9.24
C PHE A 68 1.04 5.13 7.72
N MET A 69 -0.15 5.41 7.20
CA MET A 69 -0.45 5.53 5.79
C MET A 69 -1.42 6.68 5.61
N TYR A 70 -1.13 7.57 4.65
CA TYR A 70 -2.00 8.66 4.25
C TYR A 70 -2.35 8.51 2.79
N ILE A 71 -3.64 8.51 2.50
CA ILE A 71 -4.18 8.54 1.15
C ILE A 71 -5.12 9.73 1.11
N ARG A 72 -4.98 10.57 0.08
CA ARG A 72 -5.83 11.73 -0.11
C ARG A 72 -6.53 11.61 -1.46
N ASN A 73 -7.84 11.81 -1.46
CA ASN A 73 -8.53 12.09 -2.71
C ASN A 73 -8.19 13.51 -3.18
N VAL A 74 -7.44 13.58 -4.27
CA VAL A 74 -7.10 14.82 -4.98
C VAL A 74 -7.84 14.94 -6.32
N ASP A 75 -8.69 13.96 -6.64
CA ASP A 75 -9.56 13.99 -7.80
C ASP A 75 -10.75 14.94 -7.57
N THR A 76 -11.48 15.23 -8.65
CA THR A 76 -12.69 16.07 -8.61
C THR A 76 -13.95 15.28 -8.25
N ALA A 77 -13.90 13.94 -8.34
CA ALA A 77 -14.98 13.05 -7.99
C ALA A 77 -14.60 12.15 -6.80
N THR A 78 -15.61 11.61 -6.11
CA THR A 78 -15.40 10.59 -5.07
C THR A 78 -14.74 9.36 -5.67
N ALA A 79 -13.65 8.90 -5.04
CA ALA A 79 -12.92 7.71 -5.45
C ALA A 79 -12.99 6.65 -4.35
N THR A 80 -13.36 5.42 -4.71
CA THR A 80 -13.32 4.29 -3.77
C THR A 80 -11.96 3.62 -3.86
N VAL A 81 -11.21 3.64 -2.76
CA VAL A 81 -9.89 3.02 -2.62
C VAL A 81 -10.03 1.72 -1.86
N THR A 82 -9.46 0.65 -2.41
CA THR A 82 -9.27 -0.63 -1.72
C THR A 82 -7.81 -0.79 -1.33
N ILE A 83 -7.55 -1.11 -0.07
CA ILE A 83 -6.25 -1.52 0.43
C ILE A 83 -6.29 -3.01 0.73
N GLN A 84 -5.29 -3.73 0.22
CA GLN A 84 -5.23 -5.18 0.35
C GLN A 84 -3.81 -5.66 0.66
N LEU A 85 -3.71 -6.76 1.39
CA LEU A 85 -2.50 -7.55 1.51
C LEU A 85 -2.53 -8.61 0.40
N ALA A 86 -1.65 -8.50 -0.59
CA ALA A 86 -1.44 -9.53 -1.58
C ALA A 86 -0.35 -10.49 -1.09
N ASP A 87 -0.52 -11.77 -1.36
CA ASP A 87 0.39 -12.85 -0.98
C ASP A 87 0.44 -13.86 -2.13
N GLY A 88 1.34 -13.60 -3.08
CA GLY A 88 1.34 -14.28 -4.37
C GLY A 88 0.02 -14.07 -5.11
N ALA A 89 -0.72 -15.16 -5.36
CA ALA A 89 -2.00 -15.11 -6.07
C ALA A 89 -3.23 -14.86 -5.15
N THR A 90 -3.02 -14.70 -3.84
CA THR A 90 -4.11 -14.52 -2.88
C THR A 90 -4.15 -13.08 -2.37
N ASN A 91 -5.28 -12.41 -2.56
CA ASN A 91 -5.49 -11.05 -2.07
C ASN A 91 -6.43 -11.07 -0.86
N ARG A 92 -6.06 -10.34 0.19
CA ARG A 92 -6.85 -10.16 1.41
C ARG A 92 -7.16 -8.69 1.56
N GLU A 93 -8.42 -8.31 1.32
CA GLU A 93 -8.89 -6.94 1.50
C GLU A 93 -8.80 -6.56 2.99
N ILE A 94 -8.18 -5.41 3.26
CA ILE A 94 -8.05 -4.83 4.60
C ILE A 94 -9.16 -3.80 4.82
N VAL A 95 -9.37 -2.93 3.83
CA VAL A 95 -10.38 -1.89 3.86
C VAL A 95 -10.74 -1.47 2.43
N SER A 96 -12.02 -1.16 2.22
CA SER A 96 -12.53 -0.47 1.05
C SER A 96 -13.31 0.76 1.51
N ILE A 97 -12.93 1.94 1.02
CA ILE A 97 -13.49 3.22 1.49
C ILE A 97 -13.59 4.23 0.36
N ALA A 98 -14.70 4.96 0.34
CA ALA A 98 -14.90 6.14 -0.50
C ALA A 98 -14.26 7.37 0.16
N LEU A 99 -13.40 8.06 -0.59
CA LEU A 99 -12.68 9.27 -0.18
C LEU A 99 -13.15 10.51 -0.96
#